data_AF-A0A098VNI1-F1
#
_entry.id   AF-A0A098VNI1-F1
#
_cell.length_a   1.000
_cell.length_b   1.000
_cell.length_c   1.000
_cell.angle_alpha   90.00
_cell.angle_beta   90.00
_cell.angle_gamma   90.00
#
_symmetry.space_group_name_H-M   'P 1'
#
loop_
_entity.id
_entity.type
_entity.pdbx_description
1 polymer ?
#
loop_
_entity_poly.entity_id
_entity_poly.type
_entity_poly.pdbx_seq_one_letter_code
_entity_poly.pdbx_strand_id
1 'polypeptide(L)'
;MNRAEVLGLYKSILRLHRSLPMEFKILGDRYCRQEFRNHKSVTDPGLLTDFIHEWKTYKEHVEASKKGKETLERLGKTLTHSQINSLSTEQVGQLHTLWEETNKPFLI
;
A
#
# COMPACT_ATOMS: atom_id res chain seq x y z
N MET A 1 -4.27 -22.14 -1.70
CA MET A 1 -4.42 -21.22 -0.55
C MET A 1 -5.88 -21.18 -0.11
N ASN A 2 -6.18 -21.06 1.19
CA ASN A 2 -7.55 -21.11 1.68
C ASN A 2 -8.20 -19.71 1.72
N ARG A 3 -9.46 -19.59 1.28
CA ARG A 3 -10.29 -18.37 1.38
C ARG A 3 -10.27 -17.77 2.79
N ALA A 4 -10.24 -18.60 3.83
CA ALA A 4 -10.16 -18.13 5.22
C ALA A 4 -8.91 -17.30 5.50
N GLU A 5 -7.77 -17.69 4.94
CA GLU A 5 -6.48 -17.00 5.12
C GLU A 5 -6.51 -15.63 4.44
N VAL A 6 -7.04 -15.54 3.21
CA VAL A 6 -7.22 -14.26 2.49
C VAL A 6 -8.09 -13.30 3.28
N LEU A 7 -9.23 -13.78 3.80
CA LEU A 7 -10.14 -12.96 4.59
C LEU A 7 -9.52 -12.55 5.94
N GLY A 8 -8.71 -13.42 6.54
CA GLY A 8 -7.93 -13.10 7.73
C GLY A 8 -6.95 -11.98 7.49
N LEU A 9 -6.16 -12.06 6.41
CA LEU A 9 -5.21 -11.03 6.00
C LEU A 9 -5.92 -9.69 5.76
N TYR A 10 -6.98 -9.69 4.95
CA TYR A 10 -7.79 -8.51 4.67
C TYR A 10 -8.31 -7.83 5.94
N LYS A 11 -8.92 -8.58 6.86
CA LYS A 11 -9.43 -8.05 8.13
C LYS A 11 -8.31 -7.50 9.01
N SER A 12 -7.14 -8.15 9.02
CA SER A 12 -6.00 -7.72 9.81
C SER A 12 -5.45 -6.37 9.34
N ILE A 13 -5.34 -6.17 8.02
CA ILE A 13 -4.89 -4.91 7.42
C ILE A 13 -5.85 -3.77 7.76
N LEU A 14 -7.15 -3.96 7.57
CA LEU A 14 -8.15 -2.94 7.92
C LEU A 14 -8.16 -2.60 9.42
N ARG A 15 -7.78 -3.55 10.28
CA ARG A 15 -7.63 -3.30 11.71
C ARG A 15 -6.38 -2.46 11.98
N LEU A 16 -5.26 -2.73 11.30
CA LEU A 16 -4.04 -1.93 11.41
C LEU A 16 -4.23 -0.49 10.95
N HIS A 17 -5.00 -0.27 9.87
CA HIS A 17 -5.30 1.08 9.40
C HIS A 17 -6.02 1.95 10.45
N ARG A 18 -6.68 1.35 11.46
CA ARG A 18 -7.34 2.12 12.53
C ARG A 18 -6.35 2.90 13.41
N SER A 19 -5.07 2.51 13.42
CA SER A 19 -4.03 3.27 14.13
C SER A 19 -3.26 4.24 13.26
N LEU A 20 -3.57 4.34 11.96
CA LEU A 20 -2.92 5.33 11.08
C LEU A 20 -3.62 6.70 11.20
N PRO A 21 -2.92 7.81 10.84
CA PRO A 21 -3.57 9.11 10.69
C PRO A 21 -4.75 9.04 9.72
N MET A 22 -5.74 9.92 9.90
CA MET A 22 -7.05 9.81 9.28
C MET A 22 -6.98 9.72 7.75
N GLU A 23 -6.12 10.53 7.14
CA GLU A 23 -5.93 10.63 5.69
C GLU A 23 -5.39 9.30 5.13
N PHE A 24 -4.36 8.74 5.77
CA PHE A 24 -3.78 7.45 5.41
C PHE A 24 -4.76 6.30 5.60
N LYS A 25 -5.56 6.34 6.68
CA LYS A 25 -6.60 5.35 6.92
C LYS A 25 -7.65 5.37 5.80
N ILE A 26 -8.16 6.55 5.43
CA ILE A 26 -9.20 6.68 4.40
C ILE A 26 -8.68 6.19 3.05
N LEU A 27 -7.48 6.64 2.66
CA LEU A 27 -6.85 6.24 1.41
C LEU A 27 -6.58 4.73 1.38
N GLY A 28 -5.94 4.21 2.43
CA GLY A 28 -5.57 2.80 2.54
C GLY A 28 -6.78 1.86 2.59
N ASP A 29 -7.83 2.21 3.34
CA ASP A 29 -9.07 1.40 3.41
C ASP A 29 -9.75 1.32 2.03
N ARG A 30 -9.81 2.43 1.29
CA ARG A 30 -10.38 2.44 -0.07
C ARG A 30 -9.56 1.57 -1.02
N TYR A 31 -8.25 1.73 -1.01
CA TYR A 31 -7.36 0.96 -1.89
C TYR A 31 -7.41 -0.54 -1.59
N CYS A 32 -7.27 -0.92 -0.31
CA CYS A 32 -7.32 -2.32 0.11
C CYS A 32 -8.64 -3.01 -0.28
N ARG A 33 -9.79 -2.33 -0.08
CA ARG A 33 -11.09 -2.86 -0.52
C ARG A 33 -11.14 -3.11 -2.02
N GLN A 34 -10.61 -2.18 -2.79
CA GLN A 34 -10.63 -2.26 -4.25
C GLN A 34 -9.75 -3.41 -4.75
N GLU A 35 -8.53 -3.50 -4.25
CA GLU A 35 -7.57 -4.53 -4.67
C GLU A 35 -8.05 -5.94 -4.32
N PHE A 36 -8.50 -6.16 -3.07
CA PHE A 36 -9.06 -7.46 -2.68
C PHE A 36 -10.34 -7.80 -3.44
N ARG A 37 -11.10 -6.80 -3.93
CA ARG A 37 -12.27 -7.03 -4.79
C ARG A 37 -11.86 -7.43 -6.20
N ASN A 38 -10.89 -6.75 -6.78
CA ASN A 38 -10.35 -7.04 -8.11
C ASN A 38 -9.75 -8.46 -8.18
N HIS A 39 -9.14 -8.92 -7.09
CA HIS A 39 -8.51 -10.24 -7.02
C HIS A 39 -9.48 -11.39 -6.68
N LYS A 40 -10.79 -11.14 -6.53
CA LYS A 40 -11.77 -12.21 -6.27
C LYS A 40 -11.97 -13.16 -7.44
N SER A 41 -11.83 -12.67 -8.67
CA SER A 41 -12.09 -13.41 -9.90
C SER A 41 -10.81 -13.90 -10.58
N VAL A 42 -9.63 -13.60 -10.03
CA VAL A 42 -8.36 -14.09 -10.55
C VAL A 42 -8.27 -15.58 -10.27
N THR A 43 -8.07 -16.38 -11.32
CA THR A 43 -7.99 -17.84 -11.23
C THR A 43 -6.57 -18.38 -11.33
N ASP A 44 -5.63 -17.56 -11.78
CA ASP A 44 -4.21 -17.93 -11.87
C ASP A 44 -3.61 -18.11 -10.45
N PRO A 45 -3.20 -19.34 -10.08
CA PRO A 45 -2.63 -19.60 -8.76
C PRO A 45 -1.32 -18.85 -8.48
N GLY A 46 -0.52 -18.56 -9.51
CA GLY A 46 0.73 -17.82 -9.39
C GLY A 46 0.46 -16.38 -8.98
N LEU A 47 -0.39 -15.68 -9.74
CA LEU A 47 -0.79 -14.30 -9.43
C LEU A 47 -1.45 -14.18 -8.05
N LEU A 48 -2.26 -15.16 -7.64
CA LEU A 48 -2.85 -15.17 -6.30
C LEU A 48 -1.79 -15.36 -5.20
N THR A 49 -0.76 -16.16 -5.45
CA THR A 49 0.34 -16.39 -4.50
C THR A 49 1.15 -15.11 -4.31
N ASP A 50 1.54 -14.47 -5.42
CA ASP A 50 2.30 -13.22 -5.43
C ASP A 50 1.50 -12.10 -4.75
N PHE A 51 0.21 -11.96 -5.10
CA PHE A 51 -0.69 -11.01 -4.45
C PHE A 51 -0.66 -11.16 -2.93
N ILE A 52 -0.82 -12.38 -2.42
CA ILE A 52 -0.87 -12.59 -0.97
C ILE A 52 0.48 -12.36 -0.32
N HIS A 53 1.58 -12.72 -0.98
CA HIS A 53 2.92 -12.42 -0.51
C HIS A 53 3.10 -10.91 -0.32
N GLU A 54 2.79 -10.12 -1.36
CA GLU A 54 2.88 -8.65 -1.32
C GLU A 54 2.01 -8.04 -0.21
N TRP A 55 0.78 -8.54 -0.03
CA TRP A 55 -0.10 -8.03 1.02
C TRP A 55 0.32 -8.43 2.44
N LYS A 56 1.01 -9.55 2.62
CA LYS A 56 1.66 -9.90 3.89
C LYS A 56 2.84 -8.96 4.17
N THR A 57 3.70 -8.73 3.19
CA THR A 57 4.83 -7.79 3.27
C THR A 57 4.34 -6.36 3.57
N TYR A 58 3.28 -5.90 2.92
CA TYR A 58 2.63 -4.63 3.22
C TYR A 58 2.16 -4.55 4.69
N LYS A 59 1.47 -5.58 5.17
CA LYS A 59 1.00 -5.66 6.56
C LYS A 59 2.17 -5.52 7.54
N GLU A 60 3.26 -6.24 7.30
CA GLU A 60 4.48 -6.19 8.13
C GLU A 60 5.10 -4.81 8.16
N HIS A 61 5.14 -4.11 7.01
CA HIS A 61 5.63 -2.73 6.95
C HIS A 61 4.78 -1.77 7.79
N VAL A 62 3.45 -1.84 7.66
CA VAL A 62 2.53 -1.01 8.47
C VAL A 62 2.67 -1.33 9.97
N GLU A 63 2.84 -2.60 10.33
CA GLU A 63 3.08 -3.02 11.73
C GLU A 63 4.41 -2.50 12.27
N ALA A 64 5.47 -2.49 11.45
CA ALA A 64 6.78 -1.97 11.83
C ALA A 64 6.76 -0.45 12.03
N SER A 65 6.06 0.30 11.16
CA SER A 65 5.91 1.75 11.29
C SER A 65 5.23 2.16 12.60
N LYS A 66 4.28 1.36 13.11
CA LYS A 66 3.60 1.61 14.39
C LYS A 66 4.51 1.48 15.62
N LYS A 67 5.55 0.63 15.55
CA LYS A 67 6.43 0.35 16.71
C LYS A 67 7.46 1.46 16.96
N GLY A 68 7.77 2.28 15.96
CA GLY A 68 8.53 3.51 16.16
C GLY A 68 7.58 4.64 16.55
N LYS A 69 7.88 5.39 17.62
CA LYS A 69 7.16 6.64 17.94
C LYS A 69 7.00 7.47 16.65
N GLU A 70 5.75 7.66 16.23
CA GLU A 70 5.39 8.17 14.91
C GLU A 70 5.81 9.64 14.76
N THR A 71 6.76 9.88 13.86
CA THR A 71 6.77 11.11 13.06
C THR A 71 6.22 10.72 11.69
N LEU A 72 5.38 11.57 11.09
CA LEU A 72 4.86 11.41 9.72
C LEU A 72 5.96 11.05 8.70
N GLU A 73 7.18 11.50 8.97
CA GLU A 73 8.43 11.23 8.23
C GLU A 73 8.81 9.74 8.10
N ARG A 74 8.26 8.84 8.92
CA ARG A 74 8.59 7.39 8.90
C ARG A 74 7.50 6.51 8.29
N LEU A 75 6.42 7.08 7.75
CA LEU A 75 5.41 6.32 7.04
C LEU A 75 5.86 6.08 5.59
N GLY A 76 6.05 4.80 5.23
CA GLY A 76 6.51 4.38 3.90
C GLY A 76 8.00 4.05 3.86
N LYS A 77 8.48 3.72 2.65
CA LYS A 77 9.87 3.43 2.35
C LYS A 77 10.29 4.24 1.14
N THR A 78 11.52 4.74 1.15
CA THR A 78 12.14 5.32 -0.04
C THR A 78 12.24 4.25 -1.12
N LEU A 79 11.79 4.59 -2.33
CA LEU A 79 11.93 3.70 -3.48
C LEU A 79 13.42 3.52 -3.80
N THR A 80 13.83 2.28 -4.00
CA THR A 80 15.19 1.97 -4.46
C THR A 80 15.33 2.27 -5.95
N HIS A 81 16.57 2.48 -6.42
CA HIS A 81 16.85 2.66 -7.84
C HIS A 81 16.31 1.50 -8.70
N SER A 82 16.40 0.26 -8.21
CA SER A 82 15.86 -0.90 -8.93
C SER A 82 14.34 -0.84 -9.07
N GLN A 83 13.63 -0.37 -8.04
CA GLN A 83 12.17 -0.24 -8.10
C GLN A 83 11.78 0.87 -9.08
N ILE A 84 12.48 2.00 -9.08
CA ILE A 84 12.24 3.10 -10.03
C ILE A 84 12.45 2.63 -11.46
N ASN A 85 13.54 1.89 -11.72
CA ASN A 85 13.86 1.37 -13.05
C ASN A 85 12.87 0.29 -13.54
N SER A 86 12.09 -0.30 -12.63
CA SER A 86 11.06 -1.29 -12.99
C SER A 86 9.72 -0.66 -13.40
N LEU A 87 9.58 0.65 -13.24
CA LEU A 87 8.36 1.37 -13.60
C LEU A 87 8.34 1.68 -15.09
N SER A 88 7.14 1.65 -15.68
CA SER A 88 6.90 2.16 -17.03
C SER A 88 7.09 3.68 -17.10
N THR A 89 7.35 4.20 -18.31
CA THR A 89 7.45 5.64 -18.55
C THR A 89 6.24 6.42 -18.03
N GLU A 90 5.03 5.86 -18.18
CA GLU A 90 3.80 6.46 -17.69
C GLU A 90 3.79 6.54 -16.16
N GLN A 91 4.14 5.45 -15.47
CA GLN A 91 4.20 5.42 -14.01
C GLN A 91 5.26 6.38 -13.45
N VAL A 92 6.41 6.50 -14.12
CA VAL A 92 7.44 7.50 -13.76
C VAL A 92 6.90 8.92 -13.94
N GLY A 93 6.19 9.19 -15.03
CA GLY A 93 5.52 10.47 -15.26
C GLY A 93 4.51 10.80 -14.16
N GLN A 94 3.67 9.83 -13.75
CA GLN A 94 2.72 10.01 -12.66
C GLN A 94 3.41 10.29 -11.32
N LEU A 95 4.51 9.60 -11.01
CA LEU A 95 5.30 9.89 -9.81
C LEU A 95 5.89 11.30 -9.83
N HIS A 96 6.37 11.74 -10.99
CA HIS A 96 6.87 13.11 -11.15
C HIS A 96 5.78 14.14 -10.91
N THR A 97 4.59 13.97 -11.50
CA THR A 97 3.44 14.84 -11.25
C THR A 97 3.07 14.88 -9.77
N LEU A 98 3.02 13.72 -9.09
CA LEU A 98 2.75 13.68 -7.65
C LEU A 98 3.80 14.47 -6.85
N TRP A 99 5.07 14.31 -7.19
CA TRP A 99 6.15 15.08 -6.56
C TRP A 99 5.97 16.58 -6.78
N GLU A 100 5.68 17.03 -8.00
CA GLU A 100 5.41 18.44 -8.29
C GLU A 100 4.24 18.98 -7.45
N GLU A 101 3.12 18.25 -7.38
CA GLU A 101 1.96 18.63 -6.57
C GLU A 101 2.32 18.78 -5.08
N THR A 102 3.17 17.90 -4.54
CA THR A 102 3.60 17.98 -3.12
C THR A 102 4.55 19.15 -2.83
N ASN A 103 5.20 19.72 -3.85
CA ASN A 103 6.12 20.85 -3.71
C ASN A 103 5.46 22.20 -4.06
N LYS A 104 4.20 22.20 -4.48
CA LYS A 104 3.48 23.45 -4.73
C LYS A 104 3.37 24.25 -3.42
N PRO A 105 3.63 25.56 -3.45
CA PRO A 105 3.41 26.38 -2.28
C PRO A 105 1.92 26.34 -1.94
N PHE A 106 1.61 26.12 -0.66
CA PHE A 106 0.26 26.33 -0.15
C PHE A 106 -0.05 27.82 -0.33
N LEU A 107 -0.84 28.16 -1.35
CA LEU A 107 -1.38 29.51 -1.49
C LEU A 107 -2.39 29.70 -0.35
N ILE A 108 -2.00 30.49 0.65
CA ILE A 108 -2.86 31.00 1.72
C ILE A 108 -3.63 32.20 1.19
#